data_AF-A0AA39JB22-F1
#
_entry.id   AF-A0AA39JB22-F1
#
_cell.length_a   1.000
_cell.length_b   1.000
_cell.length_c   1.000
_cell.angle_alpha   90.00
_cell.angle_beta   90.00
_cell.angle_gamma   90.00
#
_symmetry.space_group_name_H-M   'P 1'
#
loop_
_entity.id
_entity.type
_entity.pdbx_description
1 polymer ?
#
loop_
_entity_poly.entity_id
_entity_poly.type
_entity_poly.pdbx_seq_one_letter_code
_entity_poly.pdbx_strand_id
1 'polypeptide(L)'
;MPDTLTPYSTACDAYFMAVFMVTILSLRQLVHAAPTAVVKHNQASLGNIRASGNLNPYPDKPRITFRPDGTFKITVFSDLHFGEGPETIWGPEQDSNSTRLMRKVLPEEKPDFAVINGDLITGEIPFASSHGNHDNQVNITHLEEIIRERQVSSFSYTRSAPPGVGGEGGPGNYWVPVYANEEGQHPVLILWFFDSRGGFSPGENSIAVPDWVDSSTEWGPAESRGALAFVHYSTVSLLELQLFPLTLSKDTLGQGSTQATTQDSDSGKDEPFWNALNRYVKNLHAVISGHDHGNEWCSRETAKNVIFCFDKHSGYRCMRD
;
A
#
# COMPACT_ATOMS: atom_id res chain seq x y z
N MET A 1 -21.54 22.88 -44.22
CA MET A 1 -22.35 22.65 -43.01
C MET A 1 -21.43 22.07 -41.95
N PRO A 2 -21.18 22.77 -40.85
CA PRO A 2 -20.60 22.17 -39.66
C PRO A 2 -21.75 21.84 -38.69
N ASP A 3 -21.96 20.55 -38.41
CA ASP A 3 -22.84 20.12 -37.31
C ASP A 3 -22.00 19.64 -36.13
N THR A 4 -21.92 20.54 -35.15
CA THR A 4 -22.09 20.28 -33.71
C THR A 4 -21.43 19.04 -33.11
N LEU A 5 -20.20 19.21 -32.63
CA LEU A 5 -19.76 18.52 -31.42
C LEU A 5 -20.37 19.26 -30.23
N THR A 6 -21.26 18.57 -29.52
CA THR A 6 -21.74 18.98 -28.20
C THR A 6 -20.56 19.14 -27.25
N PRO A 7 -20.45 20.24 -26.48
CA PRO A 7 -19.48 20.32 -25.41
C PRO A 7 -19.93 19.38 -24.30
N TYR A 8 -19.06 18.45 -23.89
CA TYR A 8 -19.22 17.80 -22.59
C TYR A 8 -19.19 18.91 -21.54
N SER A 9 -20.37 19.13 -20.99
CA SER A 9 -20.71 19.87 -19.77
C SER A 9 -19.53 20.12 -18.84
N THR A 10 -19.14 21.39 -18.78
CA THR A 10 -18.55 22.07 -17.62
C THR A 10 -19.32 21.76 -16.33
N ALA A 11 -18.78 20.91 -15.47
CA ALA A 11 -19.15 20.82 -14.06
C ALA A 11 -18.11 20.03 -13.25
N CYS A 12 -16.83 20.44 -13.30
CA CYS A 12 -15.92 20.24 -12.18
C CYS A 12 -15.57 21.65 -11.71
N ASP A 13 -16.52 22.29 -11.03
CA ASP A 13 -16.23 23.45 -10.22
C ASP A 13 -15.08 23.08 -9.29
N ALA A 14 -14.09 23.97 -9.18
CA ALA A 14 -13.02 23.83 -8.21
C ALA A 14 -13.61 23.37 -6.89
N TYR A 15 -13.30 22.14 -6.47
CA TYR A 15 -13.68 21.66 -5.15
C TYR A 15 -13.05 22.65 -4.16
N PHE A 16 -13.90 23.54 -3.63
CA PHE A 16 -13.50 24.45 -2.59
C PHE A 16 -13.07 23.57 -1.42
N MET A 17 -11.78 23.56 -1.11
CA MET A 17 -11.31 22.98 0.14
C MET A 17 -11.99 23.77 1.27
N ALA A 18 -13.07 23.21 1.80
CA ALA A 18 -13.90 23.89 2.79
C ALA A 18 -13.21 23.76 4.14
N VAL A 19 -12.47 24.80 4.53
CA VAL A 19 -11.88 24.87 5.86
C VAL A 19 -12.98 25.25 6.85
N PHE A 20 -13.39 24.29 7.68
CA PHE A 20 -14.33 24.54 8.76
C PHE A 20 -13.58 24.95 10.03
N MET A 21 -13.99 26.10 10.58
CA MET A 21 -13.48 26.64 11.84
C MET A 21 -14.55 26.45 12.92
N VAL A 22 -14.23 25.70 13.97
CA VAL A 22 -15.12 25.58 15.13
C VAL A 22 -14.44 26.24 16.32
N THR A 23 -15.05 27.32 16.82
CA THR A 23 -14.63 27.97 18.07
C THR A 23 -15.61 27.58 19.17
N ILE A 24 -15.11 26.92 20.21
CA ILE A 24 -15.90 26.52 21.38
C ILE A 24 -15.69 27.58 22.47
N LEU A 25 -16.78 28.21 22.89
CA LEU A 25 -16.80 29.17 23.99
C LEU A 25 -17.26 28.48 25.27
N SER A 26 -16.48 28.63 26.35
CA SER A 26 -16.95 28.37 27.72
C SER A 26 -18.12 29.31 28.07
N LEU A 27 -19.04 28.87 28.94
CA LEU A 27 -20.37 29.45 29.23
C LEU A 27 -20.43 30.93 29.65
N ARG A 28 -19.31 31.66 29.72
CA ARG A 28 -19.32 33.02 30.24
C ARG A 28 -19.53 34.13 29.22
N GLN A 29 -19.46 33.88 27.91
CA GLN A 29 -19.67 34.95 26.91
C GLN A 29 -20.37 34.45 25.64
N LEU A 30 -21.55 35.01 25.35
CA LEU A 30 -22.32 34.82 24.11
C LEU A 30 -22.63 36.20 23.53
N VAL A 31 -22.04 36.57 22.38
CA VAL A 31 -22.60 37.57 21.43
C VAL A 31 -22.13 37.27 19.98
N HIS A 32 -23.07 36.81 19.15
CA HIS A 32 -23.25 36.87 17.66
C HIS A 32 -22.20 36.42 16.60
N ALA A 33 -22.74 35.60 15.68
CA ALA A 33 -22.52 35.45 14.21
C ALA A 33 -21.52 34.40 13.64
N ALA A 34 -22.02 33.18 13.39
CA ALA A 34 -21.80 32.20 12.31
C ALA A 34 -22.54 30.90 12.73
N PRO A 35 -22.76 29.86 11.90
CA PRO A 35 -23.37 28.61 12.38
C PRO A 35 -22.34 27.81 13.20
N THR A 36 -22.03 28.31 14.40
CA THR A 36 -21.21 27.65 15.41
C THR A 36 -22.11 26.71 16.19
N ALA A 37 -21.83 25.41 16.14
CA ALA A 37 -22.44 24.46 17.06
C ALA A 37 -21.97 24.80 18.50
N VAL A 38 -22.80 25.51 19.27
CA VAL A 38 -22.52 25.83 20.67
C VAL A 38 -22.85 24.61 21.52
N VAL A 39 -21.82 23.88 21.96
CA VAL A 39 -21.98 22.82 22.95
C VAL A 39 -22.25 23.47 24.31
N LYS A 40 -23.48 23.37 24.80
CA LYS A 40 -23.90 23.86 26.13
C LYS A 40 -23.36 22.93 27.23
N HIS A 41 -22.35 23.37 27.97
CA HIS A 41 -21.90 22.68 29.18
C HIS A 41 -22.74 23.09 30.40
N ASN A 42 -23.65 22.24 30.88
CA ASN A 42 -24.28 22.49 32.18
C ASN A 42 -23.22 22.35 33.28
N GLN A 43 -22.90 23.44 34.00
CA GLN A 43 -21.96 23.44 35.15
C GLN A 43 -22.48 22.64 36.36
N ALA A 44 -23.71 22.10 36.31
CA ALA A 44 -24.34 21.39 37.41
C ALA A 44 -23.83 19.95 37.65
N SER A 45 -22.93 19.40 36.81
CA SER A 45 -22.52 17.98 36.90
C SER A 45 -21.11 17.73 37.45
N LEU A 46 -20.35 18.75 37.87
CA LEU A 46 -19.01 18.56 38.45
C LEU A 46 -19.02 17.84 39.81
N GLY A 47 -20.20 17.67 40.42
CA GLY A 47 -20.37 17.08 41.75
C GLY A 47 -20.37 15.54 41.83
N ASN A 48 -20.33 14.78 40.73
CA ASN A 48 -20.45 13.31 40.80
C ASN A 48 -19.76 12.53 39.66
N ILE A 49 -18.58 12.95 39.19
CA ILE A 49 -17.74 12.10 38.32
C ILE A 49 -16.76 11.32 39.21
N ARG A 50 -17.28 10.45 40.07
CA ARG A 50 -16.52 9.37 40.73
C ARG A 50 -17.02 8.04 40.21
N ALA A 51 -16.76 7.76 38.93
CA ALA A 51 -16.71 6.43 38.31
C ALA A 51 -16.68 6.55 36.78
N SER A 52 -15.55 6.93 36.21
CA SER A 52 -15.18 6.46 34.86
C SER A 52 -13.67 6.42 34.82
N GLY A 53 -13.10 5.32 34.33
CA GLY A 53 -11.66 5.14 34.21
C GLY A 53 -10.98 6.34 33.55
N ASN A 54 -9.66 6.47 33.74
CA ASN A 54 -8.87 7.51 33.10
C ASN A 54 -9.18 7.57 31.59
N LEU A 55 -9.96 8.58 31.16
CA LEU A 55 -10.40 8.75 29.77
C LEU A 55 -9.27 9.26 28.87
N ASN A 56 -8.05 9.45 29.41
CA ASN A 56 -6.88 9.82 28.64
C ASN A 56 -6.08 8.57 28.24
N PRO A 57 -6.21 8.08 26.99
CA PRO A 57 -5.36 7.00 26.47
C PRO A 57 -3.96 7.48 26.05
N TYR A 58 -3.66 8.79 26.17
CA TYR A 58 -2.40 9.41 25.72
C TYR A 58 -1.62 10.00 26.91
N PRO A 59 -1.06 9.16 27.81
CA PRO A 59 -0.37 9.65 29.01
C PRO A 59 0.89 10.46 28.69
N ASP A 60 1.53 10.20 27.54
CA ASP A 60 2.80 10.80 27.15
C ASP A 60 2.67 12.00 26.21
N LYS A 61 1.43 12.40 25.88
CA LYS A 61 1.19 13.57 25.03
C LYS A 61 0.88 14.79 25.88
N PRO A 62 1.28 16.00 25.43
CA PRO A 62 0.83 17.24 26.06
C PRO A 62 -0.70 17.27 26.17
N ARG A 63 -1.21 17.70 27.33
CA ARG A 63 -2.66 17.86 27.50
C ARG A 63 -3.15 18.97 26.59
N ILE A 64 -4.19 18.66 25.83
CA ILE A 64 -4.93 19.64 25.03
C ILE A 64 -5.93 20.32 25.97
N THR A 65 -5.80 21.64 26.14
CA THR A 65 -6.58 22.40 27.11
C THR A 65 -7.17 23.67 26.51
N PHE A 66 -8.24 24.17 27.11
CA PHE A 66 -8.76 25.51 26.83
C PHE A 66 -7.71 26.58 27.12
N ARG A 67 -7.78 27.67 26.37
CA ARG A 67 -6.99 28.88 26.64
C ARG A 67 -7.43 29.53 27.96
N PRO A 68 -6.59 30.40 28.57
CA PRO A 68 -6.95 31.10 29.79
C PRO A 68 -8.24 31.94 29.68
N ASP A 69 -8.59 32.40 28.49
CA ASP A 69 -9.81 33.15 28.20
C ASP A 69 -11.08 32.26 28.05
N GLY A 70 -10.92 30.95 28.17
CA GLY A 70 -12.01 29.98 28.06
C GLY A 70 -12.40 29.62 26.63
N THR A 71 -11.60 30.00 25.63
CA THR A 71 -11.80 29.62 24.23
C THR A 71 -10.99 28.37 23.86
N PHE A 72 -11.51 27.62 22.88
CA PHE A 72 -10.79 26.52 22.25
C PHE A 72 -11.12 26.48 20.76
N LYS A 73 -10.09 26.52 19.92
CA LYS A 73 -10.24 26.65 18.47
C LYS A 73 -9.76 25.39 17.75
N ILE A 74 -10.62 24.87 16.87
CA ILE A 74 -10.33 23.73 16.03
C ILE A 74 -10.35 24.16 14.56
N THR A 75 -9.32 23.78 13.81
CA THR A 75 -9.30 23.88 12.35
C THR A 75 -9.44 22.48 11.77
N VAL A 76 -10.39 22.28 10.86
CA VAL A 76 -10.62 21.02 10.18
C VAL A 76 -10.27 21.17 8.70
N PHE A 77 -9.42 20.26 8.21
CA PHE A 77 -9.14 20.06 6.80
C PHE A 77 -9.76 18.73 6.39
N SER A 78 -10.51 18.68 5.30
CA SER A 78 -11.12 17.44 4.79
C SER A 78 -10.81 17.34 3.30
N ASP A 79 -10.89 16.13 2.76
CA ASP A 79 -10.88 15.88 1.31
C ASP A 79 -9.65 16.51 0.65
N LEU A 80 -8.47 16.20 1.20
CA LEU A 80 -7.20 16.72 0.67
C LEU A 80 -6.85 16.09 -0.67
N HIS A 81 -7.27 14.84 -0.89
CA HIS A 81 -7.08 14.09 -2.12
C HIS A 81 -5.63 14.11 -2.63
N PHE A 82 -4.66 14.01 -1.72
CA PHE A 82 -3.26 14.03 -2.13
C PHE A 82 -2.96 12.91 -3.11
N GLY A 83 -2.32 13.25 -4.23
CA GLY A 83 -1.97 12.32 -5.29
C GLY A 83 -3.13 11.96 -6.23
N GLU A 84 -4.17 12.79 -6.34
CA GLU A 84 -5.18 12.67 -7.40
C GLU A 84 -4.66 13.20 -8.75
N GLY A 85 -4.93 12.46 -9.83
CA GLY A 85 -4.47 12.79 -11.19
C GLY A 85 -2.98 13.13 -11.31
N PRO A 86 -2.05 12.35 -10.71
CA PRO A 86 -0.63 12.69 -10.64
C PRO A 86 0.06 12.73 -12.02
N GLU A 87 -0.52 12.07 -13.02
CA GLU A 87 -0.10 12.08 -14.42
C GLU A 87 -0.52 13.35 -15.18
N THR A 88 -1.42 14.14 -14.61
CA THR A 88 -1.91 15.39 -15.21
C THR A 88 -1.09 16.59 -14.73
N ILE A 89 -1.20 17.72 -15.43
CA ILE A 89 -0.64 18.99 -14.93
C ILE A 89 -1.45 19.49 -13.71
N TRP A 90 -2.73 19.12 -13.62
CA TRP A 90 -3.66 19.61 -12.60
C TRP A 90 -3.42 18.97 -11.22
N GLY A 91 -3.16 17.67 -11.15
CA GLY A 91 -3.01 16.92 -9.88
C GLY A 91 -1.89 17.43 -8.98
N PRO A 92 -0.62 17.47 -9.45
CA PRO A 92 0.49 18.04 -8.69
C PRO A 92 0.28 19.52 -8.31
N GLU A 93 -0.48 20.27 -9.13
CA GLU A 93 -0.86 21.64 -8.78
C GLU A 93 -1.85 21.67 -7.61
N GLN A 94 -2.82 20.74 -7.55
CA GLN A 94 -3.74 20.64 -6.43
C GLN A 94 -3.06 20.21 -5.13
N ASP A 95 -2.16 19.23 -5.16
CA ASP A 95 -1.34 18.87 -3.99
C ASP A 95 -0.57 20.10 -3.44
N SER A 96 0.00 20.89 -4.35
CA SER A 96 0.68 22.15 -4.02
C SER A 96 -0.27 23.18 -3.42
N ASN A 97 -1.48 23.30 -3.98
CA ASN A 97 -2.51 24.22 -3.51
C ASN A 97 -3.07 23.82 -2.13
N SER A 98 -3.37 22.55 -1.89
CA SER A 98 -3.78 22.01 -0.58
C SER A 98 -2.70 22.29 0.47
N THR A 99 -1.43 22.01 0.15
CA THR A 99 -0.30 22.34 1.02
C THR A 99 -0.19 23.85 1.28
N ARG A 100 -0.35 24.68 0.24
CA ARG A 100 -0.29 26.15 0.34
C ARG A 100 -1.40 26.70 1.21
N LEU A 101 -2.61 26.16 1.09
CA LEU A 101 -3.76 26.54 1.91
C LEU A 101 -3.50 26.21 3.38
N MET A 102 -3.08 24.98 3.69
CA MET A 102 -2.76 24.59 5.07
C MET A 102 -1.66 25.47 5.68
N ARG A 103 -0.61 25.78 4.90
CA ARG A 103 0.48 26.70 5.31
C ARG A 103 0.03 28.13 5.55
N LYS A 104 -1.06 28.57 4.91
CA LYS A 104 -1.66 29.89 5.13
C LYS A 104 -2.59 29.89 6.34
N VAL A 105 -3.48 28.91 6.41
CA VAL A 105 -4.55 28.84 7.42
C VAL A 105 -3.97 28.60 8.81
N LEU A 106 -3.03 27.65 8.99
CA LEU A 106 -2.55 27.29 10.33
C LEU A 106 -1.90 28.48 11.08
N PRO A 107 -1.01 29.29 10.47
CA PRO A 107 -0.43 30.45 11.14
C PRO A 107 -1.40 31.63 11.31
N GLU A 108 -2.32 31.85 10.36
CA GLU A 108 -3.31 32.93 10.43
C GLU A 108 -4.34 32.67 11.53
N GLU A 109 -4.82 31.43 11.60
CA GLU A 109 -5.98 31.07 12.41
C GLU A 109 -5.58 30.60 13.81
N LYS A 110 -4.34 30.12 13.99
CA LYS A 110 -3.75 29.73 15.27
C LYS A 110 -4.70 28.80 16.06
N PRO A 111 -5.08 27.63 15.53
CA PRO A 111 -5.92 26.69 16.26
C PRO A 111 -5.19 26.09 17.46
N ASP A 112 -5.96 25.65 18.46
CA ASP A 112 -5.46 24.84 19.58
C ASP A 112 -5.37 23.36 19.20
N PHE A 113 -6.12 22.95 18.17
CA PHE A 113 -6.11 21.59 17.63
C PHE A 113 -6.47 21.59 16.15
N ALA A 114 -5.77 20.79 15.35
CA ALA A 114 -6.09 20.59 13.94
C ALA A 114 -6.60 19.17 13.72
N VAL A 115 -7.64 19.03 12.91
CA VAL A 115 -8.20 17.74 12.48
C VAL A 115 -8.01 17.63 10.99
N ILE A 116 -7.52 16.49 10.52
CA ILE A 116 -7.54 16.13 9.11
C ILE A 116 -8.54 15.00 8.93
N ASN A 117 -9.59 15.23 8.15
CA ASN A 117 -10.88 14.55 8.25
C ASN A 117 -11.31 13.93 6.91
N GLY A 118 -10.89 12.70 6.65
CA GLY A 118 -11.34 11.91 5.50
C GLY A 118 -10.69 12.31 4.17
N ASP A 119 -10.56 11.33 3.27
CA ASP A 119 -10.05 11.46 1.90
C ASP A 119 -8.73 12.26 1.82
N LEU A 120 -7.76 11.77 2.60
CA LEU A 120 -6.45 12.43 2.75
C LEU A 120 -5.55 12.18 1.54
N ILE A 121 -5.61 10.98 0.98
CA ILE A 121 -4.81 10.48 -0.13
C ILE A 121 -5.77 9.74 -1.05
N THR A 122 -5.68 10.00 -2.35
CA THR A 122 -6.65 9.49 -3.33
C THR A 122 -6.41 8.02 -3.68
N GLY A 123 -5.15 7.61 -3.87
CA GLY A 123 -4.81 6.20 -4.05
C GLY A 123 -5.49 5.50 -5.25
N GLU A 124 -5.97 6.27 -6.23
CA GLU A 124 -6.75 5.79 -7.40
C GLU A 124 -5.90 5.21 -8.53
N ILE A 125 -4.69 4.75 -8.23
CA ILE A 125 -3.83 4.11 -9.23
C ILE A 125 -4.10 2.60 -9.22
N PRO A 126 -4.35 1.97 -10.38
CA PRO A 126 -4.35 0.51 -10.50
C PRO A 126 -3.12 -0.11 -9.84
N PHE A 127 -3.35 -1.00 -8.88
CA PHE A 127 -2.27 -1.66 -8.15
C PHE A 127 -2.53 -3.15 -7.98
N ALA A 128 -1.48 -3.88 -7.64
CA ALA A 128 -1.53 -5.30 -7.39
C ALA A 128 -0.48 -5.65 -6.31
N SER A 129 -0.82 -6.58 -5.45
CA SER A 129 -0.03 -6.99 -4.30
C SER A 129 0.51 -8.41 -4.51
N SER A 130 1.81 -8.60 -4.33
CA SER A 130 2.41 -9.93 -4.08
C SER A 130 2.59 -10.10 -2.58
N HIS A 131 2.24 -11.26 -2.04
CA HIS A 131 2.30 -11.50 -0.61
C HIS A 131 3.63 -12.13 -0.21
N GLY A 132 4.07 -11.79 0.99
CA GLY A 132 5.27 -12.30 1.61
C GLY A 132 5.00 -13.08 2.89
N ASN A 133 6.07 -13.52 3.53
CA ASN A 133 6.02 -14.34 4.74
C ASN A 133 5.39 -13.64 5.97
N HIS A 134 5.31 -12.31 5.98
CA HIS A 134 4.67 -11.58 7.07
C HIS A 134 3.15 -11.50 6.93
N ASP A 135 2.63 -11.92 5.78
CA ASP A 135 1.22 -11.80 5.42
C ASP A 135 0.47 -13.13 5.65
N ASN A 136 1.20 -14.19 6.00
CA ASN A 136 0.68 -15.42 6.63
C ASN A 136 1.20 -15.51 8.07
N GLN A 137 0.31 -15.35 9.05
CA GLN A 137 0.60 -15.44 10.48
C GLN A 137 -0.56 -16.14 11.21
N VAL A 138 -0.37 -16.38 12.51
CA VAL A 138 -1.38 -17.05 13.37
C VAL A 138 -2.80 -16.47 13.27
N ASN A 139 -2.92 -15.17 12.95
CA ASN A 139 -4.18 -14.43 12.94
C ASN A 139 -4.57 -13.86 11.56
N ILE A 140 -3.79 -14.10 10.52
CA ILE A 140 -4.06 -13.56 9.18
C ILE A 140 -3.46 -14.45 8.11
N THR A 141 -4.17 -14.61 7.01
CA THR A 141 -3.71 -15.36 5.85
C THR A 141 -3.67 -14.46 4.62
N HIS A 142 -2.84 -14.83 3.64
CA HIS A 142 -2.83 -14.18 2.33
C HIS A 142 -4.23 -14.10 1.70
N LEU A 143 -5.05 -15.14 1.87
CA LEU A 143 -6.41 -15.16 1.32
C LEU A 143 -7.30 -14.08 1.95
N GLU A 144 -7.19 -13.88 3.26
CA GLU A 144 -7.94 -12.85 3.98
C GLU A 144 -7.50 -11.45 3.55
N GLU A 145 -6.20 -11.23 3.33
CA GLU A 145 -5.68 -9.97 2.79
C GLU A 145 -6.20 -9.69 1.38
N ILE A 146 -6.13 -10.68 0.48
CA ILE A 146 -6.66 -10.55 -0.89
C ILE A 146 -8.17 -10.21 -0.86
N ILE A 147 -8.95 -10.89 -0.03
CA ILE A 147 -10.39 -10.64 0.09
C ILE A 147 -10.63 -9.23 0.61
N ARG A 148 -9.90 -8.80 1.63
CA ARG A 148 -10.03 -7.48 2.24
C ARG A 148 -9.65 -6.38 1.26
N GLU A 149 -8.53 -6.51 0.56
CA GLU A 149 -8.02 -5.55 -0.43
C GLU A 149 -9.06 -5.29 -1.53
N ARG A 150 -9.61 -6.37 -2.10
CA ARG A 150 -10.63 -6.30 -3.16
C ARG A 150 -11.97 -5.70 -2.68
N GLN A 151 -12.26 -5.82 -1.38
CA GLN A 151 -13.46 -5.19 -0.79
C GLN A 151 -13.28 -3.69 -0.57
N VAL A 152 -12.05 -3.22 -0.32
CA VAL A 152 -11.79 -1.80 -0.02
C VAL A 152 -11.44 -0.98 -1.24
N SER A 153 -10.84 -1.58 -2.27
CA SER A 153 -10.39 -0.84 -3.43
C SER A 153 -10.80 -1.52 -4.73
N SER A 154 -11.57 -0.79 -5.54
CA SER A 154 -11.86 -1.16 -6.92
C SER A 154 -10.66 -1.04 -7.86
N PHE A 155 -9.57 -0.40 -7.42
CA PHE A 155 -8.32 -0.26 -8.18
C PHE A 155 -7.36 -1.44 -7.98
N SER A 156 -7.66 -2.35 -7.05
CA SER A 156 -6.88 -3.58 -6.87
C SER A 156 -7.13 -4.57 -8.01
N TYR A 157 -6.04 -5.00 -8.63
CA TYR A 157 -5.99 -6.12 -9.58
C TYR A 157 -5.59 -7.43 -8.89
N THR A 158 -5.28 -7.39 -7.58
CA THR A 158 -4.94 -8.56 -6.78
C THR A 158 -6.10 -9.54 -6.79
N ARG A 159 -5.80 -10.82 -7.03
CA ARG A 159 -6.81 -11.87 -7.00
C ARG A 159 -6.25 -13.20 -6.55
N SER A 160 -7.15 -14.04 -6.04
CA SER A 160 -6.83 -15.41 -5.71
C SER A 160 -6.63 -16.24 -6.98
N ALA A 161 -5.73 -17.21 -6.89
CA ALA A 161 -5.50 -18.23 -7.88
C ALA A 161 -6.73 -19.15 -8.03
N PRO A 162 -6.91 -19.80 -9.20
CA PRO A 162 -7.92 -20.85 -9.37
C PRO A 162 -7.71 -22.01 -8.39
N PRO A 163 -8.76 -22.80 -8.08
CA PRO A 163 -8.62 -23.99 -7.24
C PRO A 163 -7.54 -24.94 -7.76
N GLY A 164 -6.61 -25.33 -6.88
CA GLY A 164 -5.50 -26.23 -7.20
C GLY A 164 -4.24 -25.56 -7.72
N VAL A 165 -4.18 -24.22 -7.76
CA VAL A 165 -2.99 -23.43 -8.12
C VAL A 165 -2.40 -22.78 -6.87
N GLY A 166 -1.08 -22.83 -6.70
CA GLY A 166 -0.33 -22.13 -5.65
C GLY A 166 -0.08 -22.90 -4.36
N GLY A 167 -0.59 -24.13 -4.24
CA GLY A 167 -0.45 -24.96 -3.05
C GLY A 167 -1.16 -24.40 -1.81
N GLU A 168 -1.02 -25.09 -0.68
CA GLU A 168 -1.56 -24.60 0.60
C GLU A 168 -0.78 -23.35 1.06
N GLY A 169 -1.52 -22.34 1.51
CA GLY A 169 -0.95 -21.07 1.96
C GLY A 169 -0.46 -20.13 0.85
N GLY A 170 -0.63 -20.48 -0.44
CA GLY A 170 -0.20 -19.67 -1.58
C GLY A 170 -1.31 -19.22 -2.54
N PRO A 171 -2.40 -18.59 -2.05
CA PRO A 171 -3.54 -18.21 -2.89
C PRO A 171 -3.21 -17.08 -3.87
N GLY A 172 -2.10 -16.35 -3.73
CA GLY A 172 -1.77 -15.14 -4.48
C GLY A 172 -1.07 -15.35 -5.82
N ASN A 173 -1.32 -16.45 -6.54
CA ASN A 173 -0.74 -16.72 -7.85
C ASN A 173 -1.67 -16.24 -8.99
N TYR A 174 -1.33 -15.13 -9.64
CA TYR A 174 -2.18 -14.52 -10.68
C TYR A 174 -1.39 -13.64 -11.66
N TRP A 175 -2.08 -12.99 -12.60
CA TRP A 175 -1.45 -12.12 -13.58
C TRP A 175 -2.30 -10.91 -13.97
N VAL A 176 -1.67 -9.79 -14.32
CA VAL A 176 -2.35 -8.61 -14.85
C VAL A 176 -2.01 -8.45 -16.33
N PRO A 177 -2.99 -8.54 -17.24
CA PRO A 177 -2.78 -8.28 -18.65
C PRO A 177 -2.70 -6.77 -18.92
N VAL A 178 -1.68 -6.36 -19.66
CA VAL A 178 -1.47 -4.99 -20.11
C VAL A 178 -1.64 -4.94 -21.63
N TYR A 179 -2.54 -4.08 -22.09
CA TYR A 179 -2.90 -3.91 -23.49
C TYR A 179 -2.22 -2.66 -24.06
N ALA A 180 -2.01 -2.62 -25.37
CA ALA A 180 -1.41 -1.45 -26.03
C ALA A 180 -2.33 -0.23 -26.01
N ASN A 181 -3.65 -0.46 -26.00
CA ASN A 181 -4.72 0.53 -25.97
C ASN A 181 -6.04 -0.16 -25.57
N GLU A 182 -7.09 0.63 -25.38
CA GLU A 182 -8.41 0.16 -24.94
C GLU A 182 -9.09 -0.78 -25.93
N GLU A 183 -8.84 -0.62 -27.23
CA GLU A 183 -9.38 -1.47 -28.29
C GLU A 183 -8.57 -2.75 -28.53
N GLY A 184 -7.45 -2.92 -27.82
CA GLY A 184 -6.54 -4.04 -27.96
C GLY A 184 -7.20 -5.37 -27.61
N GLN A 185 -7.26 -6.30 -28.56
CA GLN A 185 -7.87 -7.63 -28.34
C GLN A 185 -6.94 -8.61 -27.62
N HIS A 186 -5.63 -8.32 -27.58
CA HIS A 186 -4.62 -9.18 -27.00
C HIS A 186 -3.62 -8.37 -26.17
N PRO A 187 -3.19 -8.88 -24.99
CA PRO A 187 -2.22 -8.19 -24.16
C PRO A 187 -0.83 -8.19 -24.81
N VAL A 188 -0.15 -7.04 -24.71
CA VAL A 188 1.24 -6.86 -25.17
C VAL A 188 2.26 -7.10 -24.06
N LEU A 189 1.81 -7.07 -22.80
CA LEU A 189 2.62 -7.36 -21.62
C LEU A 189 1.78 -8.10 -20.58
N ILE A 190 2.38 -9.06 -19.86
CA ILE A 190 1.79 -9.68 -18.67
C ILE A 190 2.65 -9.37 -17.46
N LEU A 191 2.01 -8.92 -16.38
CA LEU A 191 2.62 -8.83 -15.06
C LEU A 191 2.22 -10.08 -14.27
N TRP A 192 3.15 -10.99 -14.03
CA TRP A 192 2.92 -12.19 -13.23
C TRP A 192 3.22 -11.91 -11.76
N PHE A 193 2.31 -12.29 -10.87
CA PHE A 193 2.47 -12.20 -9.43
C PHE A 193 2.45 -13.62 -8.89
N PHE A 194 3.56 -14.05 -8.29
CA PHE A 194 3.64 -15.37 -7.68
C PHE A 194 3.77 -15.27 -6.18
N ASP A 195 3.02 -16.13 -5.52
CA ASP A 195 3.00 -16.23 -4.08
C ASP A 195 4.08 -17.21 -3.65
N SER A 196 5.19 -16.67 -3.14
CA SER A 196 6.26 -17.48 -2.57
C SER A 196 5.93 -18.01 -1.18
N ARG A 197 4.71 -17.77 -0.67
CA ARG A 197 4.21 -18.24 0.62
C ARG A 197 5.09 -17.70 1.76
N GLY A 198 5.57 -18.59 2.62
CA GLY A 198 6.32 -18.28 3.83
C GLY A 198 5.42 -17.82 4.97
N GLY A 199 5.99 -17.68 6.16
CA GLY A 199 5.26 -17.32 7.37
C GLY A 199 4.73 -18.53 8.10
N PHE A 200 3.55 -18.41 8.68
CA PHE A 200 2.97 -19.44 9.54
C PHE A 200 1.48 -19.68 9.28
N SER A 201 1.03 -20.92 9.52
CA SER A 201 -0.38 -21.32 9.38
C SER A 201 -1.26 -20.68 10.48
N PRO A 202 -2.55 -20.43 10.22
CA PRO A 202 -3.43 -19.83 11.22
C PRO A 202 -3.72 -20.76 12.40
N GLY A 203 -4.09 -20.17 13.55
CA GLY A 203 -4.61 -20.88 14.73
C GLY A 203 -3.56 -21.34 15.76
N GLU A 204 -4.03 -21.86 16.89
CA GLU A 204 -3.20 -22.15 18.07
C GLU A 204 -2.05 -23.14 17.82
N ASN A 205 -2.18 -24.01 16.80
CA ASN A 205 -1.15 -24.96 16.38
C ASN A 205 -0.39 -24.48 15.13
N SER A 206 -0.13 -23.16 15.07
CA SER A 206 0.57 -22.49 13.99
C SER A 206 1.94 -23.11 13.72
N ILE A 207 2.16 -23.56 12.48
CA ILE A 207 3.44 -24.13 12.00
C ILE A 207 3.95 -23.31 10.81
N ALA A 208 5.27 -23.39 10.55
CA ALA A 208 5.85 -22.75 9.37
C ALA A 208 5.21 -23.34 8.10
N VAL A 209 4.81 -22.46 7.18
CA VAL A 209 4.37 -22.87 5.84
C VAL A 209 5.57 -22.87 4.88
N PRO A 210 5.52 -23.63 3.78
CA PRO A 210 6.52 -23.57 2.71
C PRO A 210 6.85 -22.12 2.29
N ASP A 211 8.09 -21.83 1.91
CA ASP A 211 8.61 -20.50 1.56
C ASP A 211 9.15 -20.43 0.11
N TRP A 212 8.50 -21.15 -0.82
CA TRP A 212 8.77 -21.10 -2.25
C TRP A 212 7.47 -21.00 -3.05
N VAL A 213 7.51 -20.52 -4.29
CA VAL A 213 6.37 -20.62 -5.20
C VAL A 213 6.09 -22.09 -5.51
N ASP A 214 4.84 -22.53 -5.31
CA ASP A 214 4.44 -23.92 -5.57
C ASP A 214 4.52 -24.30 -7.05
N SER A 215 4.83 -25.55 -7.35
CA SER A 215 4.92 -26.05 -8.73
C SER A 215 3.58 -26.00 -9.49
N SER A 216 2.45 -26.01 -8.76
CA SER A 216 1.11 -25.88 -9.32
C SER A 216 0.83 -24.44 -9.77
N THR A 217 1.40 -24.05 -10.90
CA THR A 217 1.23 -22.72 -11.52
C THR A 217 0.54 -22.82 -12.88
N GLU A 218 -0.23 -21.79 -13.24
CA GLU A 218 -0.85 -21.69 -14.56
C GLU A 218 -0.02 -20.78 -15.48
N TRP A 219 0.08 -21.17 -16.75
CA TRP A 219 0.88 -20.45 -17.75
C TRP A 219 0.04 -20.12 -18.98
N GLY A 220 0.06 -18.85 -19.39
CA GLY A 220 -0.58 -18.41 -20.63
C GLY A 220 0.35 -18.51 -21.85
N PRO A 221 -0.18 -18.45 -23.09
CA PRO A 221 0.60 -18.61 -24.33
C PRO A 221 1.61 -17.47 -24.54
N ALA A 222 2.93 -17.70 -24.44
CA ALA A 222 3.90 -16.60 -24.25
C ALA A 222 4.58 -16.04 -25.52
N GLU A 223 4.26 -16.53 -26.72
CA GLU A 223 5.14 -16.31 -27.89
C GLU A 223 5.14 -14.87 -28.45
N SER A 224 4.15 -14.02 -28.13
CA SER A 224 3.99 -12.71 -28.77
C SER A 224 3.90 -11.50 -27.85
N ARG A 225 4.18 -11.64 -26.54
CA ARG A 225 4.00 -10.55 -25.55
C ARG A 225 5.14 -10.51 -24.55
N GLY A 226 5.44 -9.34 -24.02
CA GLY A 226 6.40 -9.21 -22.92
C GLY A 226 5.86 -9.80 -21.62
N ALA A 227 6.76 -10.10 -20.68
CA ALA A 227 6.39 -10.47 -19.33
C ALA A 227 7.33 -9.86 -18.28
N LEU A 228 6.77 -9.51 -17.14
CA LEU A 228 7.47 -9.25 -15.88
C LEU A 228 6.95 -10.25 -14.84
N ALA A 229 7.78 -10.64 -13.89
CA ALA A 229 7.38 -11.48 -12.77
C ALA A 229 7.75 -10.82 -11.44
N PHE A 230 6.86 -10.90 -10.47
CA PHE A 230 7.01 -10.37 -9.13
C PHE A 230 6.90 -11.53 -8.14
N VAL A 231 7.86 -11.63 -7.23
CA VAL A 231 7.94 -12.64 -6.17
C VAL A 231 8.41 -11.96 -4.89
N HIS A 232 7.93 -12.36 -3.72
CA HIS A 232 8.50 -11.79 -2.48
C HIS A 232 9.92 -12.32 -2.23
N TYR A 233 10.07 -13.65 -2.29
CA TYR A 233 11.35 -14.32 -2.17
C TYR A 233 12.01 -14.56 -3.53
N SER A 234 13.27 -14.17 -3.67
CA SER A 234 14.08 -14.54 -4.84
C SER A 234 14.37 -16.03 -4.88
N THR A 235 14.47 -16.63 -6.07
CA THR A 235 14.89 -18.02 -6.26
C THR A 235 16.37 -18.22 -5.91
N VAL A 236 16.74 -19.40 -5.39
CA VAL A 236 18.12 -19.78 -5.05
C VAL A 236 19.05 -19.74 -6.27
N SER A 237 18.52 -20.03 -7.45
CA SER A 237 19.28 -19.98 -8.71
C SER A 237 19.89 -18.61 -9.03
N LEU A 238 19.46 -17.55 -8.34
CA LEU A 238 19.93 -16.19 -8.54
C LEU A 238 20.88 -15.73 -7.43
N LEU A 239 21.14 -16.56 -6.42
CA LEU A 239 21.97 -16.24 -5.25
C LEU A 239 23.37 -15.74 -5.63
N GLU A 240 24.00 -16.33 -6.65
CA GLU A 240 25.31 -15.88 -7.16
C GLU A 240 25.30 -14.44 -7.66
N LEU A 241 24.22 -13.99 -8.31
CA LEU A 241 24.08 -12.60 -8.77
C LEU A 241 23.90 -11.63 -7.59
N GLN A 242 23.32 -12.12 -6.49
CA GLN A 242 23.09 -11.32 -5.28
C GLN A 242 24.35 -11.19 -4.41
N LEU A 243 25.24 -12.20 -4.44
CA LEU A 243 26.51 -12.20 -3.69
C LEU A 243 27.61 -11.35 -4.36
N PHE A 244 27.48 -11.08 -5.67
CA PHE A 244 28.41 -10.23 -6.43
C PHE A 244 27.71 -9.10 -7.19
N PRO A 245 26.95 -8.22 -6.50
CA PRO A 245 26.25 -7.13 -7.15
C PRO A 245 27.28 -6.12 -7.67
N LEU A 246 27.16 -5.74 -8.94
CA LEU A 246 28.20 -4.96 -9.63
C LEU A 246 28.50 -3.59 -9.01
N THR A 247 27.68 -3.04 -8.10
CA THR A 247 28.05 -1.79 -7.40
C THR A 247 27.31 -1.41 -6.11
N LEU A 248 26.25 -2.07 -5.62
CA LEU A 248 25.34 -1.37 -4.66
C LEU A 248 24.83 -2.11 -3.42
N SER A 249 25.25 -3.34 -3.14
CA SER A 249 24.77 -4.07 -1.96
C SER A 249 25.95 -4.52 -1.10
N LYS A 250 25.93 -4.15 0.18
CA LYS A 250 26.95 -4.48 1.19
C LYS A 250 26.40 -5.43 2.27
N ASP A 251 25.13 -5.81 2.17
CA ASP A 251 24.50 -6.66 3.17
C ASP A 251 24.77 -8.14 2.90
N THR A 252 24.96 -8.89 3.98
CA THR A 252 25.14 -10.34 3.92
C THR A 252 23.76 -10.98 3.88
N LEU A 253 23.48 -11.77 2.84
CA LEU A 253 22.22 -12.50 2.74
C LEU A 253 22.12 -13.56 3.84
N GLY A 254 21.03 -13.49 4.60
CA GLY A 254 20.74 -14.44 5.66
C GLY A 254 20.00 -15.66 5.15
N GLN A 255 19.92 -16.69 5.99
CA GLN A 255 19.00 -17.80 5.79
C GLN A 255 17.56 -17.28 5.78
N GLY A 256 16.75 -17.72 4.83
CA GLY A 256 15.38 -17.23 4.65
C GLY A 256 15.29 -15.94 3.84
N SER A 257 16.39 -15.41 3.26
CA SER A 257 16.35 -14.27 2.33
C SER A 257 15.97 -14.67 0.90
N THR A 258 16.02 -15.96 0.58
CA THR A 258 15.65 -16.55 -0.71
C THR A 258 14.75 -17.77 -0.52
N GLN A 259 14.01 -18.15 -1.54
CA GLN A 259 13.05 -19.27 -1.50
C GLN A 259 13.68 -20.57 -1.02
N ALA A 260 12.95 -21.38 -0.27
CA ALA A 260 13.37 -22.74 0.10
C ALA A 260 14.72 -22.82 0.85
N THR A 261 15.07 -21.78 1.60
CA THR A 261 16.31 -21.74 2.40
C THR A 261 16.07 -21.73 3.92
N THR A 262 14.83 -21.54 4.37
CA THR A 262 14.52 -21.53 5.81
C THR A 262 14.79 -22.88 6.48
N GLN A 263 14.60 -24.00 5.76
CA GLN A 263 14.92 -25.35 6.24
C GLN A 263 15.77 -26.11 5.23
N ASP A 264 16.80 -26.82 5.70
CA ASP A 264 17.70 -27.60 4.82
C ASP A 264 16.94 -28.65 3.99
N SER A 265 15.87 -29.22 4.55
CA SER A 265 15.00 -30.20 3.87
C SER A 265 14.20 -29.63 2.69
N ASP A 266 14.16 -28.31 2.56
CA ASP A 266 13.45 -27.62 1.48
C ASP A 266 14.37 -27.32 0.28
N SER A 267 15.67 -27.60 0.39
CA SER A 267 16.64 -27.34 -0.68
C SER A 267 16.18 -27.88 -2.04
N GLY A 268 16.18 -27.01 -3.05
CA GLY A 268 15.80 -27.33 -4.43
C GLY A 268 14.29 -27.33 -4.72
N LYS A 269 13.43 -27.10 -3.73
CA LYS A 269 11.97 -27.08 -3.94
C LYS A 269 11.47 -25.89 -4.76
N ASP A 270 12.27 -24.85 -4.94
CA ASP A 270 11.99 -23.71 -5.83
C ASP A 270 12.40 -23.96 -7.30
N GLU A 271 13.22 -24.98 -7.56
CA GLU A 271 13.72 -25.31 -8.89
C GLU A 271 12.60 -25.62 -9.91
N PRO A 272 11.52 -26.36 -9.56
CA PRO A 272 10.40 -26.59 -10.47
C PRO A 272 9.75 -25.29 -10.96
N PHE A 273 9.57 -24.31 -10.06
CA PHE A 273 9.04 -23.00 -10.43
C PHE A 273 10.01 -22.26 -11.36
N TRP A 274 11.29 -22.21 -11.00
CA TRP A 274 12.30 -21.52 -11.81
C TRP A 274 12.40 -22.11 -13.23
N ASN A 275 12.40 -23.44 -13.34
CA ASN A 275 12.41 -24.16 -14.60
C ASN A 275 11.12 -23.89 -15.40
N ALA A 276 9.96 -23.89 -14.76
CA ALA A 276 8.67 -23.62 -15.40
C ALA A 276 8.59 -22.17 -15.92
N LEU A 277 8.99 -21.19 -15.11
CA LEU A 277 9.00 -19.77 -15.47
C LEU A 277 9.84 -19.54 -16.74
N ASN A 278 11.07 -20.04 -16.76
CA ASN A 278 11.97 -19.94 -17.91
C ASN A 278 11.49 -20.76 -19.13
N ARG A 279 10.78 -21.88 -18.90
CA ARG A 279 10.29 -22.73 -19.99
C ARG A 279 9.06 -22.13 -20.65
N TYR A 280 8.11 -21.63 -19.88
CA TYR A 280 6.77 -21.25 -20.35
C TYR A 280 6.63 -19.75 -20.60
N VAL A 281 7.45 -18.89 -19.98
CA VAL A 281 7.43 -17.43 -20.21
C VAL A 281 8.59 -17.01 -21.11
N LYS A 282 8.38 -17.13 -22.44
CA LYS A 282 9.43 -17.00 -23.45
C LYS A 282 10.05 -15.60 -23.60
N ASN A 283 9.30 -14.54 -23.29
CA ASN A 283 9.73 -13.15 -23.43
C ASN A 283 9.69 -12.45 -22.05
N LEU A 284 10.28 -13.10 -21.06
CA LEU A 284 10.44 -12.59 -19.70
C LEU A 284 11.55 -11.53 -19.68
N HIS A 285 11.19 -10.28 -19.40
CA HIS A 285 12.13 -9.16 -19.37
C HIS A 285 12.79 -9.04 -18.00
N ALA A 286 12.00 -9.19 -16.93
CA ALA A 286 12.53 -9.14 -15.59
C ALA A 286 11.77 -9.98 -14.55
N VAL A 287 12.48 -10.35 -13.50
CA VAL A 287 11.94 -10.86 -12.24
C VAL A 287 12.32 -9.89 -11.12
N ILE A 288 11.35 -9.44 -10.33
CA ILE A 288 11.52 -8.43 -9.28
C ILE A 288 11.13 -9.02 -7.91
N SER A 289 11.92 -8.75 -6.86
CA SER A 289 11.67 -9.27 -5.50
C SER A 289 12.07 -8.36 -4.35
N GLY A 290 11.33 -8.40 -3.23
CA GLY A 290 11.39 -7.38 -2.17
C GLY A 290 11.72 -7.81 -0.73
N HIS A 291 12.08 -9.07 -0.47
CA HIS A 291 12.28 -9.59 0.91
C HIS A 291 13.53 -9.06 1.67
N ASP A 292 14.63 -8.71 1.00
CA ASP A 292 15.82 -8.12 1.62
C ASP A 292 15.66 -6.60 1.88
N HIS A 293 15.66 -6.22 3.16
CA HIS A 293 15.35 -4.86 3.59
C HIS A 293 16.56 -3.90 3.58
N GLY A 294 17.71 -4.29 3.04
CA GLY A 294 18.90 -3.42 3.02
C GLY A 294 19.37 -3.00 1.62
N ASN A 295 19.13 -3.85 0.63
CA ASN A 295 19.71 -3.75 -0.70
C ASN A 295 18.73 -3.26 -1.77
N GLU A 296 19.26 -2.63 -2.82
CA GLU A 296 18.58 -2.43 -4.11
C GLU A 296 19.59 -2.65 -5.24
N TRP A 297 19.25 -3.50 -6.19
CA TRP A 297 20.11 -3.73 -7.35
C TRP A 297 19.34 -4.39 -8.48
N CYS A 298 19.86 -4.25 -9.70
CA CYS A 298 19.43 -5.05 -10.82
C CYS A 298 20.67 -5.62 -11.53
N SER A 299 20.60 -6.88 -11.96
CA SER A 299 21.64 -7.52 -12.77
C SER A 299 21.01 -8.36 -13.86
N ARG A 300 21.66 -8.45 -15.01
CA ARG A 300 21.20 -9.28 -16.12
C ARG A 300 21.80 -10.68 -15.99
N GLU A 301 20.95 -11.69 -15.84
CA GLU A 301 21.34 -13.09 -15.93
C GLU A 301 21.63 -13.42 -17.41
N THR A 302 22.86 -13.83 -17.71
CA THR A 302 23.37 -13.92 -19.08
C THR A 302 22.91 -15.17 -19.84
N ALA A 303 22.62 -16.28 -19.16
CA ALA A 303 22.24 -17.53 -19.81
C ALA A 303 20.82 -17.50 -20.37
N LYS A 304 19.91 -16.75 -19.73
CA LYS A 304 18.50 -16.60 -20.09
C LYS A 304 18.15 -15.20 -20.58
N ASN A 305 19.09 -14.26 -20.47
CA ASN A 305 18.92 -12.85 -20.86
C ASN A 305 17.76 -12.15 -20.12
N VAL A 306 17.54 -12.52 -18.86
CA VAL A 306 16.50 -11.96 -17.98
C VAL A 306 17.14 -10.96 -17.02
N ILE A 307 16.49 -9.82 -16.80
CA ILE A 307 16.91 -8.88 -15.75
C ILE A 307 16.37 -9.38 -14.41
N PHE A 308 17.21 -9.49 -13.42
CA PHE A 308 16.76 -9.68 -12.06
C PHE A 308 16.91 -8.38 -11.30
N CYS A 309 15.88 -7.98 -10.56
CA CYS A 309 15.90 -6.82 -9.70
C CYS A 309 15.50 -7.20 -8.29
N PHE A 310 16.23 -6.65 -7.33
CA PHE A 310 15.88 -6.69 -5.94
C PHE A 310 15.43 -5.28 -5.52
N ASP A 311 14.17 -5.12 -5.09
CA ASP A 311 13.60 -3.84 -4.69
C ASP A 311 13.68 -3.63 -3.18
N LYS A 312 14.19 -2.46 -2.77
CA LYS A 312 14.32 -2.09 -1.37
C LYS A 312 12.95 -1.79 -0.77
N HIS A 313 12.83 -1.99 0.54
CA HIS A 313 11.65 -1.54 1.28
C HIS A 313 11.47 0.00 1.16
N SER A 314 10.24 0.43 0.88
CA SER A 314 9.86 1.85 0.82
C SER A 314 9.25 2.37 2.12
N GLY A 315 8.94 1.48 3.08
CA GLY A 315 8.33 1.82 4.37
C GLY A 315 9.33 2.15 5.48
N TYR A 316 8.96 3.03 6.42
CA TYR A 316 9.77 3.35 7.61
C TYR A 316 9.57 2.32 8.73
N ARG A 317 10.38 1.26 8.75
CA ARG A 317 10.51 0.35 9.91
C ARG A 317 11.97 0.27 10.31
N CYS A 318 12.32 0.77 11.50
CA CYS A 318 13.63 0.46 12.08
C CYS A 318 13.60 -0.99 12.54
N MET A 319 14.17 -1.89 11.74
CA MET A 319 14.49 -3.23 12.22
C MET A 319 15.63 -3.06 13.24
N ARG A 320 15.49 -3.67 14.42
CA ARG A 320 16.64 -3.85 15.30
C ARG A 320 17.43 -5.01 14.72
N ASP A 321 18.65 -4.71 14.27
CA ASP A 321 19.70 -5.71 14.03
C ASP A 321 19.92 -6.59 15.28
#